data_AF-A0A7E4VVM8-F1
#
_entry.id   AF-A0A7E4VVM8-F1
#
_cell.length_a   1.000
_cell.length_b   1.000
_cell.length_c   1.000
_cell.angle_alpha   90.00
_cell.angle_beta   90.00
_cell.angle_gamma   90.00
#
_symmetry.space_group_name_H-M   'P 1'
#
loop_
_entity.id
_entity.type
_entity.pdbx_description
1 polymer ?
#
loop_
_entity_poly.entity_id
_entity_poly.type
_entity_poly.pdbx_seq_one_letter_code
_entity_poly.pdbx_strand_id
1 'polypeptide(L)'
;MHCEGILSGKLKHSLLATVDENLSIVMVICNDHVYKKSLNALMQVRARNGRPIVIDDDSVPLGNLEDCEYVLQVPRTVDCIQNILTVIPLQLLS
;
A
#
# COMPACT_ATOMS: atom_id res chain seq x y z
N MET A 1 2.33 -3.88 -19.46
CA MET A 1 2.42 -2.82 -18.43
C MET A 1 3.82 -2.85 -17.82
N HIS A 2 4.39 -1.71 -17.50
CA HIS A 2 5.65 -1.63 -16.73
C HIS A 2 5.30 -1.40 -15.27
N CYS A 3 5.79 -2.27 -14.38
CA CYS A 3 5.56 -2.19 -12.94
C CYS A 3 6.90 -2.19 -12.22
N GLU A 4 7.02 -1.37 -11.17
CA GLU A 4 8.23 -1.30 -10.34
C GLU A 4 7.85 -1.48 -8.87
N GLY A 5 8.54 -2.40 -8.19
CA GLY A 5 8.36 -2.64 -6.76
C GLY A 5 9.28 -1.77 -5.93
N ILE A 6 8.72 -0.97 -5.02
CA ILE A 6 9.47 0.05 -4.27
C ILE A 6 9.16 -0.07 -2.78
N LEU A 7 10.21 -0.01 -1.96
CA LEU A 7 10.04 0.03 -0.50
C LEU A 7 9.40 1.37 -0.11
N SER A 8 8.30 1.33 0.64
CA SER A 8 7.54 2.52 1.05
C SER A 8 8.42 3.60 1.71
N GLY A 9 9.37 3.20 2.56
CA GLY A 9 10.31 4.12 3.21
C GLY A 9 11.40 4.71 2.30
N LYS A 10 11.46 4.34 1.02
CA LYS A 10 12.43 4.83 0.02
C LYS A 10 11.77 5.60 -1.12
N LEU A 11 10.52 6.02 -0.97
CA LEU A 11 9.86 6.95 -1.90
C LEU A 11 10.66 8.26 -1.97
N LYS A 12 11.51 8.38 -2.99
CA LYS A 12 12.33 9.57 -3.25
C LYS A 12 11.50 10.63 -3.98
N HIS A 13 12.00 11.87 -3.97
CA HIS A 13 11.39 13.00 -4.67
C HIS A 13 11.10 12.72 -6.15
N SER A 14 11.97 11.99 -6.85
CA SER A 14 11.77 11.69 -8.28
C SER A 14 10.53 10.86 -8.54
N LEU A 15 10.23 9.89 -7.67
CA LEU A 15 9.11 8.99 -7.87
C LEU A 15 7.79 9.62 -7.41
N LEU A 16 7.84 10.38 -6.31
CA LEU A 16 6.72 11.19 -5.85
C LEU A 16 6.33 12.27 -6.86
N ALA A 17 7.27 12.75 -7.68
CA ALA A 17 6.97 13.71 -8.74
C ALA A 17 6.17 13.11 -9.90
N THR A 18 6.19 11.78 -10.05
CA THR A 18 5.42 11.05 -11.08
C THR A 18 4.03 10.66 -10.59
N VAL A 19 3.75 10.79 -9.30
CA VAL A 19 2.43 10.47 -8.74
C VAL A 19 1.41 11.52 -9.18
N ASP A 20 0.38 11.06 -9.87
CA ASP A 20 -0.81 11.81 -10.21
C ASP A 20 -2.07 10.92 -10.05
N GLU A 21 -3.21 11.45 -10.46
CA GLU A 21 -4.52 10.79 -10.36
C GLU A 21 -4.72 9.62 -11.35
N ASN A 22 -3.88 9.52 -12.38
CA ASN A 22 -3.96 8.51 -13.43
C ASN A 22 -2.98 7.35 -13.19
N LEU A 23 -1.93 7.57 -12.39
CA LEU A 23 -0.97 6.53 -12.03
C LEU A 23 -1.61 5.47 -11.13
N SER A 24 -1.64 4.22 -11.60
CA SER A 24 -2.10 3.09 -10.80
C SER A 24 -1.03 2.70 -9.77
N ILE A 25 -1.35 2.90 -8.49
CA ILE A 25 -0.45 2.60 -7.37
C ILE A 25 -1.09 1.52 -6.52
N VAL A 26 -0.33 0.48 -6.19
CA VAL A 26 -0.74 -0.52 -5.20
C VAL A 26 0.19 -0.41 -4.00
N MET A 27 -0.38 -0.33 -2.79
CA MET A 27 0.36 -0.20 -1.54
C MET A 27 0.01 -1.36 -0.62
N VAL A 28 1.03 -2.04 -0.10
CA VAL A 28 0.86 -3.06 0.95
C VAL A 28 1.17 -2.42 2.30
N ILE A 29 0.19 -2.36 3.19
CA ILE A 29 0.26 -1.71 4.50
C ILE A 29 -0.26 -2.66 5.56
N CYS A 30 0.57 -3.62 5.97
CA CYS A 30 0.29 -4.53 7.07
C CYS A 30 0.75 -3.94 8.42
N ASN A 31 0.15 -4.40 9.51
CA ASN A 31 0.52 -4.05 10.88
C ASN A 31 1.81 -4.78 11.27
N ASP A 32 2.94 -4.24 10.85
CA ASP A 32 4.27 -4.76 11.10
C ASP A 32 5.25 -3.64 11.53
N HIS A 33 6.54 -3.98 11.62
CA HIS A 33 7.59 -3.05 12.01
C HIS A 33 7.79 -1.86 11.05
N VAL A 34 7.29 -1.92 9.80
CA VAL A 34 7.36 -0.82 8.82
C VAL A 34 6.03 -0.09 8.65
N TYR A 35 4.96 -0.52 9.33
CA TYR A 35 3.62 0.09 9.26
C TYR A 35 3.63 1.63 9.26
N LYS A 36 4.30 2.25 10.24
CA LYS A 36 4.38 3.72 10.36
C LYS A 36 5.02 4.38 9.12
N LYS A 37 6.03 3.72 8.52
CA LYS A 37 6.69 4.23 7.31
C LYS A 37 5.77 4.09 6.09
N SER A 38 5.05 2.98 5.99
CA SER A 38 4.07 2.74 4.92
C SER A 38 2.88 3.70 5.01
N LEU A 39 2.41 4.00 6.21
CA LEU A 39 1.35 4.99 6.42
C LEU A 39 1.80 6.41 6.04
N ASN A 40 3.03 6.79 6.39
CA ASN A 40 3.59 8.08 5.95
C ASN A 40 3.71 8.17 4.42
N ALA A 41 4.11 7.08 3.77
CA ALA A 41 4.14 7.00 2.31
C ALA A 41 2.73 7.16 1.71
N LEU A 42 1.72 6.52 2.29
CA LEU A 42 0.31 6.64 1.85
C LEU A 42 -0.14 8.10 1.89
N MET A 43 0.13 8.81 3.00
CA MET A 43 -0.20 10.24 3.12
C MET A 43 0.51 11.08 2.05
N GLN A 44 1.78 10.79 1.72
CA GLN A 44 2.52 11.51 0.68
C GLN A 44 1.99 11.28 -0.74
N VAL A 45 1.51 10.07 -1.03
CA VAL A 45 0.86 9.72 -2.30
C VAL A 45 -0.49 10.43 -2.41
N ARG A 46 -1.31 10.36 -1.36
CA ARG A 46 -2.63 11.00 -1.32
C ARG A 46 -2.55 12.53 -1.39
N ALA A 47 -1.56 13.14 -0.74
CA ALA A 47 -1.31 14.58 -0.83
C ALA A 47 -1.01 15.07 -2.26
N ARG A 48 -0.76 14.15 -3.21
CA ARG A 48 -0.53 14.43 -4.63
C ARG A 48 -1.66 13.93 -5.54
N ASN A 49 -2.86 13.74 -4.97
CA ASN A 49 -4.04 13.20 -5.66
C ASN A 49 -3.90 11.75 -6.14
N GLY A 50 -2.87 11.04 -5.70
CA GLY A 50 -2.74 9.60 -5.96
C GLY A 50 -3.87 8.84 -5.27
N ARG A 51 -4.46 7.89 -6.00
CA ARG A 51 -5.55 7.02 -5.53
C ARG A 51 -5.07 5.57 -5.44
N PRO A 52 -4.29 5.20 -4.41
CA PRO A 52 -3.72 3.86 -4.32
C PRO A 52 -4.77 2.81 -3.96
N ILE A 53 -4.61 1.61 -4.51
CA ILE A 53 -5.25 0.40 -3.99
C ILE A 53 -4.43 -0.07 -2.81
N VAL A 54 -5.03 -0.11 -1.63
CA VAL A 54 -4.36 -0.53 -0.40
C VAL A 54 -4.67 -1.99 -0.11
N ILE A 55 -3.64 -2.78 0.18
CA ILE A 55 -3.76 -4.14 0.72
C ILE A 55 -3.28 -4.07 2.16
N ASP A 56 -4.16 -4.35 3.11
CA ASP A 56 -3.88 -4.35 4.54
C ASP A 56 -4.23 -5.69 5.17
N ASP A 57 -3.78 -5.90 6.41
CA ASP A 57 -4.27 -7.03 7.21
C ASP A 57 -5.37 -6.56 8.17
N ASP A 58 -6.24 -7.49 8.58
CA ASP A 58 -7.41 -7.22 9.44
C ASP A 58 -7.09 -6.60 10.82
N SER A 59 -5.83 -6.53 11.23
CA SER A 59 -5.41 -5.87 12.47
C SER A 59 -5.06 -4.39 12.29
N VAL A 60 -5.03 -3.88 11.06
CA VAL A 60 -4.82 -2.46 10.75
C VAL A 60 -6.07 -1.66 11.16
N PRO A 61 -5.91 -0.57 11.94
CA PRO A 61 -7.05 0.26 12.32
C PRO A 61 -7.73 0.88 11.10
N LEU A 62 -9.03 0.62 10.94
CA LEU A 62 -9.85 1.16 9.83
C LEU A 62 -9.73 2.68 9.72
N GLY A 63 -9.70 3.40 10.85
CA GLY A 63 -9.56 4.86 10.90
C GLY A 63 -8.34 5.42 10.15
N ASN A 64 -7.28 4.64 9.98
CA ASN A 64 -6.08 5.08 9.26
C ASN A 64 -6.22 4.95 7.73
N LEU A 65 -7.24 4.23 7.25
CA LEU A 65 -7.50 3.95 5.85
C LEU A 65 -8.89 4.44 5.38
N GLU A 66 -9.69 5.08 6.24
CA GLU A 66 -11.07 5.50 5.95
C GLU A 66 -11.22 6.35 4.67
N ASP A 67 -10.21 7.16 4.35
CA ASP A 67 -10.26 7.98 3.15
C ASP A 67 -9.68 7.29 1.89
N CYS A 68 -9.32 6.01 1.96
CA CYS A 68 -8.84 5.24 0.81
C CYS A 68 -10.03 4.66 0.06
N GLU A 69 -10.08 4.90 -1.25
CA GLU A 69 -11.21 4.46 -2.10
C GLU A 69 -11.23 2.94 -2.29
N TYR A 70 -10.06 2.29 -2.35
CA TYR A 70 -9.91 0.86 -2.57
C TYR A 70 -9.04 0.25 -1.48
N VAL A 71 -9.65 -0.59 -0.63
CA VAL A 71 -8.96 -1.32 0.44
C VAL A 71 -9.30 -2.80 0.33
N LEU A 72 -8.26 -3.63 0.28
CA LEU A 72 -8.33 -5.08 0.16
C LEU A 72 -7.73 -5.71 1.43
N GLN A 73 -8.61 -6.11 2.34
CA GLN A 73 -8.21 -6.76 3.58
C GLN A 73 -7.87 -8.23 3.37
N VAL A 74 -6.70 -8.64 3.86
CA VAL A 74 -6.31 -10.04 4.01
C VAL A 74 -6.33 -10.45 5.49
N PRO A 75 -6.62 -11.72 5.82
CA PRO A 75 -6.62 -12.15 7.21
C PRO A 75 -5.23 -12.05 7.82
N ARG A 76 -5.16 -11.68 9.11
CA ARG A 76 -3.89 -11.69 9.85
C ARG A 76 -3.44 -13.12 10.11
N THR A 77 -2.14 -13.35 9.96
CA THR A 77 -1.49 -14.63 10.24
C THR A 77 -0.13 -14.39 10.91
N VAL A 78 0.68 -15.44 11.05
CA VAL A 78 2.03 -15.32 11.60
C VAL A 78 2.91 -14.48 10.68
N ASP A 79 3.74 -13.63 11.28
CA ASP A 79 4.50 -12.60 10.57
C ASP A 79 5.33 -13.13 9.38
N CYS A 80 5.89 -14.33 9.50
CA CYS A 80 6.72 -14.93 8.45
C CYS A 80 5.93 -15.35 7.20
N ILE A 81 4.61 -15.53 7.28
CA ILE A 81 3.76 -15.90 6.14
C ILE A 81 2.73 -14.83 5.76
N GLN A 82 2.66 -13.71 6.51
CA GLN A 82 1.75 -12.60 6.20
C GLN A 82 1.92 -12.10 4.76
N ASN A 83 3.17 -11.98 4.31
CA ASN A 83 3.50 -11.52 2.96
C ASN A 83 3.09 -12.52 1.85
N ILE A 84 2.83 -13.79 2.19
CA ILE A 84 2.32 -14.76 1.20
C ILE A 84 0.85 -14.45 0.90
N LEU A 85 0.07 -14.07 1.93
CA LEU A 85 -1.34 -13.73 1.75
C LEU A 85 -1.53 -12.44 0.96
N THR A 86 -0.66 -11.44 1.15
CA THR A 86 -0.73 -10.16 0.41
C THR A 86 -0.38 -10.30 -1.06
N VAL A 87 0.26 -11.40 -1.48
CA VAL A 87 0.53 -11.70 -2.90
C VAL A 87 -0.70 -12.21 -3.63
N ILE A 88 -1.65 -12.85 -2.95
CA ILE A 88 -2.83 -13.43 -3.61
C ILE A 88 -3.67 -12.34 -4.32
N PRO A 89 -4.01 -11.20 -3.69
CA PRO A 89 -4.67 -10.10 -4.41
C PRO A 89 -3.85 -9.58 -5.59
N LEU A 90 -2.52 -9.47 -5.45
CA LEU A 90 -1.63 -9.01 -6.51
C LEU A 90 -1.63 -9.95 -7.73
N GLN A 91 -1.73 -11.27 -7.50
CA GLN A 91 -1.82 -12.26 -8.57
C GLN A 91 -3.14 -12.16 -9.34
N LEU A 92 -4.25 -11.85 -8.65
CA LEU A 92 -5.58 -11.70 -9.27
C LEU A 92 -5.70 -10.40 -10.08
N LEU A 93 -4.87 -9.40 -9.78
CA LEU A 93 -4.79 -8.14 -10.54
C LEU A 93 -3.92 -8.23 -11.80
N SER A 94 -3.19 -9.33 -11.99
CA SER A 94 -2.20 -9.51 -13.07
C SER A 94 -2.80 -9.71 -14.46
#